data_AF-A0A645C675-F1
#
_entry.id   AF-A0A645C675-F1
#
_cell.length_a   1.000
_cell.length_b   1.000
_cell.length_c   1.000
_cell.angle_alpha   90.00
_cell.angle_beta   90.00
_cell.angle_gamma   90.00
#
_symmetry.space_group_name_H-M   'P 1'
#
loop_
_entity.id
_entity.type
_entity.pdbx_description
1 polymer ?
#
loop_
_entity_poly.entity_id
_entity_poly.type
_entity_poly.pdbx_seq_one_letter_code
_entity_poly.pdbx_strand_id
1 'polypeptide(L)'
;MYGYACTLKTDTEVITYMIDYLHRRQGLTLEEVSSVIAAPFWSTIERKDEEEKRALTYLRNTFASMLITGPFSIILGYNGGLMALNDRLKLRSMVAAEKGDKVFIASEEAAIRIIEPNPDRLWYPIGGRPVIAELYTTGQGEAHGHQLPVSGL
;
A
#
# COMPACT_ATOMS: atom_id res chain seq x y z
N MET A 1 5.49 -1.09 23.27
CA MET A 1 5.07 -1.22 21.86
C MET A 1 6.10 -2.06 21.11
N TYR A 2 5.92 -3.38 21.02
CA TYR A 2 6.72 -4.35 20.22
C TYR A 2 8.26 -4.15 20.15
N GLY A 3 8.89 -3.52 21.14
CA GLY A 3 10.32 -3.18 21.13
C GLY A 3 10.72 -1.94 20.31
N TYR A 4 9.78 -1.14 19.81
CA TYR A 4 10.07 0.15 19.13
C TYR A 4 10.10 1.30 20.14
N ALA A 5 11.02 2.24 19.92
CA ALA A 5 11.11 3.48 20.69
C ALA A 5 10.65 4.65 19.80
N CYS A 6 9.53 5.29 20.14
CA CYS A 6 9.05 6.47 19.42
C CYS A 6 9.77 7.72 19.93
N THR A 7 10.77 8.17 19.17
CA THR A 7 11.64 9.30 19.54
C THR A 7 11.20 10.61 18.91
N LEU A 8 10.63 10.56 17.71
CA LEU A 8 10.16 11.71 16.95
C LEU A 8 8.75 12.13 17.40
N LYS A 9 8.00 11.23 18.02
CA LYS A 9 6.63 11.45 18.53
C LYS A 9 5.66 11.90 17.42
N THR A 10 5.87 11.40 16.21
CA THR A 10 4.99 11.63 15.06
C THR A 10 4.13 10.40 14.80
N ASP A 11 2.96 10.63 14.22
CA ASP A 11 2.12 9.56 13.67
C ASP A 11 2.86 8.77 12.58
N THR A 12 3.61 9.46 11.71
CA THR A 12 4.39 8.86 10.63
C THR A 12 5.45 7.87 11.15
N GLU A 13 6.11 8.18 12.26
CA GLU A 13 7.05 7.25 12.93
C GLU A 13 6.30 6.00 13.42
N VAL A 14 5.15 6.19 14.06
CA VAL A 14 4.31 5.08 14.55
C VAL A 14 3.83 4.20 13.39
N ILE A 15 3.36 4.79 12.29
CA ILE A 15 2.92 4.08 11.09
C ILE A 15 4.08 3.26 10.50
N THR A 16 5.27 3.85 10.43
CA THR A 16 6.47 3.16 9.94
C THR A 16 6.78 1.92 10.78
N TYR A 17 6.71 2.03 12.11
CA TYR A 17 6.92 0.87 13.00
C TYR A 17 5.80 -0.16 12.93
N MET A 18 4.55 0.25 12.69
CA MET A 18 3.45 -0.67 12.45
C MET A 18 3.70 -1.51 11.19
N ILE A 19 4.15 -0.88 10.10
CA ILE A 19 4.46 -1.58 8.86
C ILE A 19 5.66 -2.52 9.05
N ASP A 20 6.74 -2.08 9.71
CA ASP A 20 7.89 -2.96 10.01
C ASP A 20 7.46 -4.16 10.86
N TYR A 21 6.61 -3.95 11.87
CA TYR A 21 6.11 -5.03 12.71
C TYR A 21 5.29 -6.04 11.88
N LEU A 22 4.32 -5.57 11.11
CA LEU A 22 3.42 -6.41 10.33
C LEU A 22 4.17 -7.16 9.21
N HIS A 23 4.97 -6.45 8.42
CA HIS A 23 5.64 -7.04 7.28
C HIS A 23 6.83 -7.90 7.71
N ARG A 24 7.82 -7.31 8.40
CA ARG A 24 9.09 -7.99 8.69
C ARG A 24 9.01 -8.96 9.88
N ARG A 25 8.26 -8.62 10.93
CA ARG A 25 8.19 -9.47 12.14
C ARG A 25 7.04 -10.47 12.13
N GLN A 26 5.88 -10.11 11.60
CA GLN A 26 4.74 -11.02 11.48
C GLN A 26 4.73 -11.77 10.14
N GLY A 27 5.52 -11.33 9.15
CA GLY A 27 5.65 -12.01 7.85
C GLY A 27 4.48 -11.76 6.90
N LEU A 28 3.67 -10.72 7.14
CA LEU A 28 2.54 -10.39 6.28
C LEU A 28 3.03 -9.82 4.93
N THR A 29 2.31 -10.09 3.84
CA THR A 29 2.56 -9.39 2.56
C THR A 29 2.17 -7.92 2.67
N LEU A 30 2.63 -7.09 1.73
CA LEU A 30 2.29 -5.65 1.74
C LEU A 30 0.79 -5.41 1.50
N GLU A 31 0.11 -6.30 0.78
CA GLU A 31 -1.33 -6.31 0.62
C GLU A 31 -2.05 -6.65 1.93
N GLU A 32 -1.56 -7.64 2.66
CA GLU A 32 -2.09 -7.98 3.99
C GLU A 32 -1.86 -6.84 4.99
N VAL A 33 -0.67 -6.22 4.97
CA VAL A 33 -0.38 -5.01 5.75
C VAL A 33 -1.38 -3.91 5.40
N SER A 34 -1.64 -3.66 4.11
CA SER A 34 -2.62 -2.67 3.67
C SER A 34 -4.03 -2.97 4.21
N SER A 35 -4.40 -4.26 4.23
CA SER A 35 -5.68 -4.75 4.74
C SER A 35 -5.81 -4.65 6.26
N VAL A 36 -4.69 -4.54 6.99
CA VAL A 36 -4.66 -4.24 8.42
C VAL A 36 -4.79 -2.74 8.65
N ILE A 37 -3.88 -1.95 8.07
CA ILE A 37 -3.76 -0.51 8.38
C ILE A 37 -4.87 0.34 7.75
N ALA A 38 -5.40 -0.08 6.59
CA ALA A 38 -6.50 0.54 5.86
C ALA A 38 -7.70 -0.40 5.71
N ALA A 39 -8.00 -1.18 6.75
CA ALA A 39 -8.93 -2.30 6.64
C ALA A 39 -10.30 -1.94 6.03
N PRO A 40 -10.83 -2.79 5.12
CA PRO A 40 -12.15 -2.59 4.53
C PRO A 40 -13.27 -2.60 5.58
N PHE A 41 -14.43 -2.06 5.22
CA PHE A 41 -15.61 -2.14 6.08
C PHE A 41 -16.08 -3.58 6.23
N TRP A 42 -16.71 -3.91 7.36
CA TRP A 42 -17.33 -5.22 7.57
C TRP A 42 -18.31 -5.58 6.44
N SER A 43 -19.13 -4.63 6.00
CA SER A 43 -20.04 -4.80 4.86
C SER A 43 -19.33 -5.05 3.53
N THR A 44 -18.08 -4.58 3.37
CA THR A 44 -17.24 -4.88 2.21
C THR A 44 -16.69 -6.30 2.33
N ILE A 45 -16.20 -6.69 3.51
CA ILE A 45 -15.69 -8.04 3.80
C ILE A 45 -16.79 -9.09 3.58
N GLU A 46 -18.00 -8.82 4.04
CA GLU A 46 -19.16 -9.72 3.90
C GLU A 46 -19.53 -10.06 2.46
N ARG A 47 -19.19 -9.18 1.51
CA ARG A 47 -19.47 -9.31 0.07
C ARG A 47 -18.35 -9.96 -0.72
N LYS A 48 -17.22 -10.27 -0.07
CA LYS A 48 -16.11 -11.00 -0.70
C LYS A 48 -16.44 -12.48 -0.83
N ASP A 49 -15.67 -13.18 -1.67
CA ASP A 49 -15.71 -14.63 -1.71
C ASP A 49 -15.29 -15.23 -0.36
N GLU A 50 -15.58 -16.51 -0.15
CA GLU A 50 -15.38 -17.17 1.13
C GLU A 50 -13.92 -17.22 1.59
N GLU A 51 -12.97 -17.25 0.67
CA GLU A 51 -11.55 -17.31 0.99
C GLU A 51 -11.05 -15.93 1.44
N GLU A 52 -11.27 -14.91 0.62
CA GLU A 52 -10.87 -13.53 0.91
C GLU A 52 -11.61 -13.01 2.15
N LYS A 53 -12.89 -13.34 2.32
CA LYS A 53 -13.68 -12.99 3.52
C LYS A 53 -13.08 -13.57 4.80
N ARG A 54 -12.62 -14.83 4.78
CA ARG A 54 -11.97 -15.46 5.94
C ARG A 54 -10.64 -14.78 6.25
N ALA A 55 -9.80 -14.55 5.24
CA ALA A 55 -8.52 -13.88 5.40
C ALA A 55 -8.69 -12.46 5.97
N LEU A 56 -9.56 -11.64 5.38
CA LEU A 56 -9.81 -10.27 5.84
C LEU A 56 -10.43 -10.23 7.23
N THR A 57 -11.36 -11.13 7.54
CA THR A 57 -11.94 -11.24 8.90
C THR A 57 -10.87 -11.60 9.92
N TYR A 58 -9.99 -12.54 9.59
CA TYR A 58 -8.88 -12.94 10.45
C TYR A 58 -7.94 -11.77 10.73
N LEU A 59 -7.47 -11.08 9.68
CA LEU A 59 -6.60 -9.91 9.82
C LEU A 59 -7.27 -8.80 10.63
N ARG A 60 -8.54 -8.52 10.35
CA ARG A 60 -9.33 -7.47 11.00
C ARG A 60 -9.50 -7.72 12.49
N ASN A 61 -9.68 -8.96 12.92
CA ASN A 61 -9.80 -9.34 14.31
C ASN A 61 -8.44 -9.36 15.02
N THR A 62 -7.44 -9.96 14.39
CA THR A 62 -6.10 -10.17 14.99
C THR A 62 -5.36 -8.85 15.21
N PHE A 63 -5.48 -7.92 14.26
CA PHE A 63 -4.78 -6.64 14.28
C PHE A 63 -5.73 -5.45 14.41
N ALA A 64 -6.88 -5.63 15.09
CA ALA A 64 -7.92 -4.61 15.22
C ALA A 64 -7.39 -3.25 15.74
N SER A 65 -6.41 -3.27 16.66
CA SER A 65 -5.78 -2.08 17.23
C SER A 65 -4.80 -1.36 16.29
N MET A 66 -4.49 -1.96 15.14
CA MET A 66 -3.57 -1.40 14.14
C MET A 66 -4.29 -0.79 12.94
N LEU A 67 -5.62 -0.65 13.00
CA LEU A 67 -6.35 0.16 12.04
C LEU A 67 -5.99 1.64 12.24
N ILE A 68 -5.54 2.31 11.17
CA ILE A 68 -5.33 3.75 11.19
C ILE A 68 -6.66 4.44 10.87
N THR A 69 -7.10 5.30 11.77
CA THR A 69 -8.29 6.14 11.58
C THR A 69 -7.89 7.57 11.26
N GLY A 70 -8.25 8.05 10.08
CA GLY A 70 -7.99 9.42 9.63
C GLY A 70 -7.43 9.45 8.20
N PRO A 71 -7.39 10.64 7.57
CA PRO A 71 -6.82 10.82 6.24
C PRO A 71 -5.31 10.55 6.23
N PHE A 72 -4.85 9.64 5.38
CA PHE A 72 -3.42 9.47 5.15
C PHE A 72 -3.13 9.10 3.68
N SER A 73 -1.93 9.47 3.26
CA SER A 73 -1.34 9.07 1.98
C SER A 73 0.14 8.87 2.26
N ILE A 74 0.61 7.62 2.14
CA ILE A 74 1.96 7.24 2.49
C ILE A 74 2.67 6.61 1.30
N ILE A 75 3.97 6.84 1.20
CA ILE A 75 4.88 6.13 0.32
C ILE A 75 5.95 5.51 1.22
N LEU A 76 6.04 4.18 1.18
CA LEU A 76 7.00 3.37 1.89
C LEU A 76 8.04 2.85 0.91
N GLY A 77 9.31 3.16 1.13
CA GLY A 77 10.42 2.50 0.44
C GLY A 77 10.93 1.30 1.24
N TYR A 78 11.27 0.21 0.55
CA TYR A 78 11.92 -0.96 1.14
C TYR A 78 13.00 -1.51 0.21
N ASN A 79 13.84 -2.41 0.72
CA ASN A 79 14.83 -3.09 -0.11
C ASN A 79 14.13 -3.94 -1.17
N GLY A 80 14.19 -3.50 -2.43
CA GLY A 80 13.55 -4.18 -3.55
C GLY A 80 12.32 -3.47 -4.11
N GLY A 81 11.88 -2.35 -3.53
CA GLY A 81 10.72 -1.64 -4.10
C GLY A 81 10.15 -0.50 -3.27
N LEU A 82 8.93 -0.13 -3.63
CA LEU A 82 8.11 0.85 -2.93
C LEU A 82 6.66 0.39 -2.89
N MET A 83 5.95 0.87 -1.88
CA MET A 83 4.51 0.75 -1.72
C MET A 83 3.91 2.13 -1.47
N ALA A 84 2.82 2.46 -2.14
CA ALA A 84 2.02 3.62 -1.83
C ALA A 84 0.61 3.22 -1.41
N LEU A 85 0.09 3.86 -0.37
CA LEU A 85 -1.23 3.54 0.19
C LEU A 85 -1.95 4.80 0.65
N ASN A 86 -3.27 4.83 0.43
CA ASN A 86 -4.15 5.82 1.03
C ASN A 86 -5.07 5.19 2.06
N ASP A 87 -5.64 6.05 2.90
CA ASP A 87 -6.75 5.68 3.75
C ASP A 87 -7.92 5.08 2.94
N ARG A 88 -8.69 4.20 3.59
CA ARG A 88 -9.80 3.47 2.96
C ARG A 88 -10.93 4.36 2.42
N LEU A 89 -11.03 5.62 2.89
CA LEU A 89 -12.01 6.59 2.45
C LEU A 89 -11.47 7.52 1.35
N LYS A 90 -10.18 7.39 0.99
CA LYS A 90 -9.48 8.21 0.00
C LYS A 90 -9.63 9.71 0.28
N LEU A 91 -9.36 10.11 1.53
CA LEU A 91 -9.47 11.50 1.97
C LEU A 91 -8.25 12.35 1.61
N ARG A 92 -7.16 11.72 1.19
CA ARG A 92 -5.97 12.36 0.62
C ARG A 92 -5.82 11.99 -0.86
N SER A 93 -5.34 12.95 -1.64
CA SER A 93 -5.06 12.73 -3.06
C SER A 93 -3.81 11.88 -3.26
N MET A 94 -3.89 10.98 -4.24
CA MET A 94 -2.77 10.22 -4.76
C MET A 94 -3.06 9.92 -6.23
N VAL A 95 -2.04 10.12 -7.05
CA VAL A 95 -1.99 9.81 -8.47
C VAL A 95 -0.81 8.88 -8.68
N ALA A 96 -1.03 7.84 -9.47
CA ALA A 96 0.02 6.93 -9.91
C ALA A 96 0.05 6.90 -11.44
N ALA A 97 1.25 6.75 -12.00
CA ALA A 97 1.46 6.68 -13.43
C ALA A 97 2.62 5.75 -13.77
N GLU A 98 2.60 5.21 -14.99
CA GLU A 98 3.61 4.31 -15.52
C GLU A 98 4.13 4.83 -16.87
N LYS A 99 5.44 4.71 -17.09
CA LYS A 99 6.08 4.95 -18.39
C LYS A 99 7.22 3.95 -18.58
N GLY A 100 7.06 3.02 -19.52
CA GLY A 100 8.02 1.93 -19.69
C GLY A 100 8.26 1.17 -18.37
N ASP A 101 9.48 1.25 -17.86
CA ASP A 101 9.95 0.59 -16.63
C ASP A 101 9.86 1.48 -15.36
N LYS A 102 9.27 2.68 -15.48
CA LYS A 102 9.17 3.66 -14.40
C LYS A 102 7.77 3.75 -13.85
N VAL A 103 7.69 3.87 -12.52
CA VAL A 103 6.47 4.20 -11.79
C VAL A 103 6.62 5.56 -11.13
N PHE A 104 5.59 6.39 -11.26
CA PHE A 104 5.52 7.72 -10.65
C PHE A 104 4.33 7.76 -9.71
N ILE A 105 4.54 8.25 -8.49
CA ILE A 105 3.48 8.44 -7.51
C ILE A 105 3.62 9.84 -6.91
N ALA A 106 2.53 10.59 -6.91
CA ALA A 106 2.49 11.94 -6.38
C ALA A 106 1.10 12.27 -5.81
N SER A 107 1.01 13.35 -5.04
CA SER A 107 -0.29 13.87 -4.58
C SER A 107 -1.11 14.50 -5.72
N GLU A 108 -0.45 14.95 -6.79
CA GLU A 108 -1.09 15.65 -7.91
C GLU A 108 -0.51 15.18 -9.26
N GLU A 109 -1.36 15.13 -10.27
CA GLU A 109 -0.99 14.77 -11.65
C GLU A 109 0.01 15.77 -12.25
N ALA A 110 -0.09 17.06 -11.92
CA ALA A 110 0.82 18.09 -12.41
C ALA A 110 2.28 17.79 -12.06
N ALA A 111 2.55 17.28 -10.86
CA ALA A 111 3.90 16.91 -10.43
C ALA A 111 4.47 15.77 -11.30
N ILE A 112 3.63 14.80 -11.67
CA ILE A 112 4.03 13.72 -12.58
C ILE A 112 4.31 14.28 -13.97
N ARG A 113 3.41 15.11 -14.51
CA ARG A 113 3.52 15.63 -15.88
C ARG A 113 4.68 16.59 -16.11
N ILE A 114 5.19 17.23 -15.06
CA ILE A 114 6.43 18.02 -15.14
C ILE A 114 7.63 17.12 -15.47
N ILE A 115 7.65 15.89 -14.93
CA ILE A 115 8.76 14.94 -15.10
C ILE A 115 8.55 14.05 -16.32
N GLU A 116 7.34 13.51 -16.49
CA GLU A 116 6.93 12.66 -17.60
C GLU A 116 5.61 13.18 -18.19
N PRO A 117 5.66 14.04 -19.23
CA PRO A 117 4.47 14.68 -19.78
C PRO A 117 3.44 13.70 -20.37
N ASN A 118 3.90 12.55 -20.88
CA ASN A 118 3.07 11.60 -21.62
C ASN A 118 3.24 10.17 -21.05
N PRO A 119 2.77 9.91 -19.83
CA PRO A 119 2.80 8.57 -19.25
C PRO A 119 1.93 7.61 -20.07
N ASP A 120 2.32 6.33 -20.11
CA ASP A 120 1.57 5.29 -20.83
C ASP A 120 0.25 4.97 -20.10
N ARG A 121 0.28 5.08 -18.77
CA ARG A 121 -0.88 4.91 -17.91
C ARG A 121 -0.88 5.96 -16.80
N LEU A 122 -2.05 6.49 -16.47
CA LEU A 122 -2.27 7.36 -15.32
C LEU A 122 -3.58 6.97 -14.64
N TRP A 123 -3.56 6.81 -13.31
CA TRP A 123 -4.73 6.43 -12.54
C TRP A 123 -4.71 6.99 -11.12
N TYR A 124 -5.85 6.90 -10.46
CA TYR A 124 -6.08 7.40 -9.12
C TYR A 124 -6.35 6.22 -8.18
N PRO A 125 -5.36 5.73 -7.42
CA PRO A 125 -5.48 4.50 -6.59
C PRO A 125 -6.70 4.51 -5.67
N ILE A 126 -7.47 3.43 -5.65
CA ILE A 126 -8.67 3.30 -4.80
C ILE A 126 -8.24 3.34 -3.32
N GLY A 127 -9.06 3.94 -2.46
CA GLY A 127 -8.79 4.01 -1.02
C GLY A 127 -8.54 2.63 -0.42
N GLY A 128 -7.51 2.51 0.42
CA GLY A 128 -7.12 1.26 1.06
C GLY A 128 -6.52 0.19 0.14
N ARG A 129 -6.41 0.42 -1.17
CA ARG A 129 -5.68 -0.48 -2.09
C ARG A 129 -4.26 0.03 -2.31
N PRO A 130 -3.22 -0.79 -2.11
CA PRO A 130 -1.85 -0.36 -2.31
C PRO A 130 -1.48 -0.33 -3.79
N VAL A 131 -0.53 0.54 -4.13
CA VAL A 131 0.27 0.46 -5.36
C VAL A 131 1.65 -0.06 -4.95
N ILE A 132 2.06 -1.19 -5.48
CA ILE A 132 3.36 -1.81 -5.17
C ILE A 132 4.17 -1.81 -6.46
N ALA A 133 5.41 -1.32 -6.38
CA ALA A 133 6.34 -1.30 -7.50
C ALA A 133 7.68 -1.86 -7.03
N GLU A 134 8.12 -2.94 -7.67
CA GLU A 134 9.36 -3.63 -7.35
C GLU A 134 10.47 -3.24 -8.32
N LEU A 135 11.69 -3.14 -7.80
CA LEU A 135 12.89 -2.91 -8.60
C LEU A 135 13.33 -4.25 -9.20
N TYR A 136 13.82 -4.21 -10.44
CA TYR A 136 14.48 -5.37 -11.03
C TYR A 136 15.64 -5.81 -10.13
N THR A 137 15.62 -7.06 -9.69
CA THR A 137 16.72 -7.64 -8.95
C THR A 137 17.93 -7.71 -9.90
N THR A 138 19.02 -7.02 -9.59
CA THR A 138 20.30 -7.21 -10.29
C THR A 138 20.89 -8.56 -9.90
N GLY A 139 20.36 -9.64 -10.47
CA GLY A 139 20.87 -10.99 -10.28
C GLY A 139 19.77 -12.04 -10.27
N GLN A 140 19.78 -12.85 -11.33
CA GLN A 140 18.91 -13.99 -11.66
C GLN A 140 17.67 -13.64 -12.48
N GLY A 141 17.53 -14.43 -13.54
CA GLY A 141 16.73 -14.11 -14.72
C GLY A 141 15.23 -14.27 -14.52
N GLU A 142 14.56 -13.88 -15.61
CA GLU A 142 13.11 -13.84 -15.82
C GLU A 142 12.43 -12.64 -15.15
N ALA A 143 12.18 -11.65 -16.00
CA ALA A 143 11.32 -10.51 -15.72
C ALA A 143 9.92 -11.02 -15.37
N HIS A 144 9.61 -11.10 -14.09
CA HIS A 144 8.23 -11.07 -13.63
C HIS A 144 7.79 -9.61 -13.63
N GLY A 145 6.85 -9.32 -14.53
CA GLY A 145 6.36 -7.98 -14.78
C GLY A 145 5.78 -7.32 -13.53
N HIS A 146 5.58 -6.02 -13.65
CA HIS A 146 4.77 -5.23 -12.73
C HIS A 146 3.56 -6.05 -12.29
N GLN A 147 3.40 -6.24 -10.98
CA GLN A 147 2.19 -6.85 -10.44
C GLN A 147 1.06 -5.86 -10.74
N LEU A 148 0.36 -6.12 -11.84
CA LEU A 148 -0.80 -5.36 -12.28
C LEU A 148 -1.73 -5.23 -11.06
N PRO A 149 -2.12 -4.01 -10.64
CA PRO A 149 -3.16 -3.89 -9.64
C PRO A 149 -4.40 -4.58 -10.19
N VAL A 150 -5.01 -5.40 -9.34
CA VAL A 150 -6.24 -6.18 -9.56
C VAL A 150 -7.37 -5.27 -10.06
N SER A 151 -7.38 -5.00 -11.37
CA SER A 151 -8.54 -4.56 -12.13
C SER A 151 -9.00 -5.75 -12.95
N GLY A 152 -9.53 -6.73 -12.21
CA GLY A 152 -10.07 -7.99 -12.71
C GLY A 152 -11.08 -8.64 -11.75
N LEU A 153 -11.60 -7.88 -10.77
CA LEU A 153 -12.78 -8.17 -9.95
C LEU A 153 -13.52 -6.87 -9.65
#